data_AF-A0A1Y5ESQ6-F1
#
_entry.id   AF-A0A1Y5ESQ6-F1
#
_cell.length_a   1.000
_cell.length_b   1.000
_cell.length_c   1.000
_cell.angle_alpha   90.00
_cell.angle_beta   90.00
_cell.angle_gamma   90.00
#
_symmetry.space_group_name_H-M   'P 1'
#
loop_
_entity.id
_entity.type
_entity.pdbx_description
1 polymer ?
#
loop_
_entity_poly.entity_id
_entity_poly.type
_entity_poly.pdbx_seq_one_letter_code
_entity_poly.pdbx_strand_id
1 'polypeptide(L)' 'ALPADDSARIALVGLAKQDYRTALLIEPTLWDARFNLELALLMAPESVAKNKKYTKRKGAESVVVKAVGFRVDLP' A
#
# COMPACT_ATOMS: atom_id res chain seq x y z
N ALA A 1 0.04 -1.75 27.74
CA ALA A 1 -0.26 -2.11 26.35
C ALA A 1 -0.88 -0.88 25.69
N LEU A 2 -0.44 -0.48 24.50
CA LEU A 2 -1.09 0.61 23.77
C LEU A 2 -2.56 0.19 23.54
N PRO A 3 -3.55 1.05 23.81
CA PRO A 3 -4.92 0.82 23.36
C PRO A 3 -4.84 0.83 21.84
N ALA A 4 -4.80 -0.36 21.24
CA ALA A 4 -4.77 -0.50 19.80
C ALA A 4 -6.15 -0.10 19.31
N ASP A 5 -6.29 1.18 18.95
CA ASP A 5 -7.45 1.64 18.19
C ASP A 5 -7.67 0.64 17.06
N ASP A 6 -8.84 -0.01 17.02
CA ASP A 6 -9.10 -1.09 16.05
C ASP A 6 -8.87 -0.60 14.61
N SER A 7 -9.05 0.70 14.37
CA SER A 7 -8.74 1.35 13.08
C SER A 7 -7.25 1.33 12.74
N ALA A 8 -6.37 1.59 13.70
CA ALA A 8 -4.92 1.53 13.48
C ALA A 8 -4.45 0.09 13.23
N ARG A 9 -5.02 -0.88 13.97
CA ARG A 9 -4.78 -2.31 13.73
C ARG A 9 -5.22 -2.72 12.32
N ILE A 10 -6.43 -2.34 11.91
CA ILE A 10 -6.95 -2.64 10.57
C ILE A 10 -6.05 -2.04 9.48
N ALA A 11 -5.56 -0.81 9.68
CA ALA A 11 -4.64 -0.18 8.74
C ALA A 11 -3.31 -0.95 8.60
N LEU A 12 -2.70 -1.36 9.72
CA LEU A 12 -1.46 -2.14 9.71
C LEU A 12 -1.64 -3.53 9.09
N VAL A 13 -2.75 -4.21 9.38
CA VAL A 13 -3.09 -5.48 8.71
C VAL A 13 -3.30 -5.26 7.20
N GLY A 14 -3.90 -4.12 6.82
CA GLY A 14 -4.01 -3.67 5.43
C GLY A 14 -2.65 -3.56 4.72
N LEU A 15 -1.67 -2.92 5.36
CA LEU A 15 -0.31 -2.78 4.84
C LEU A 15 0.39 -4.14 4.71
N ALA A 16 0.34 -4.97 5.75
CA ALA A 16 0.94 -6.32 5.73
C ALA A 16 0.41 -7.17 4.56
N LYS A 17 -0.88 -7.09 4.25
CA LYS A 17 -1.48 -7.78 3.09
C LYS A 17 -0.89 -7.32 1.76
N GLN A 18 -0.52 -6.04 1.61
CA GLN A 18 0.14 -5.53 0.39
C GLN A 18 1.57 -6.05 0.29
N ASP A 19 2.30 -6.07 1.41
CA ASP A 19 3.68 -6.56 1.47
C ASP A 19 3.76 -8.05 1.15
N TYR A 20 2.88 -8.88 1.71
CA TYR A 20 2.85 -10.32 1.39
C TYR A 20 2.51 -10.59 -0.07
N ARG A 21 1.60 -9.82 -0.67
CA ARG A 21 1.31 -9.94 -2.11
C ARG A 21 2.53 -9.59 -2.94
N THR A 22 3.24 -8.52 -2.57
CA THR A 22 4.47 -8.12 -3.23
C THR A 22 5.54 -9.19 -3.11
N ALA A 23 5.71 -9.77 -1.91
CA ALA A 23 6.63 -10.88 -1.68
C ALA A 23 6.29 -12.10 -2.55
N LEU A 24 5.02 -12.49 -2.65
CA LEU A 24 4.59 -13.64 -3.46
C LEU A 24 4.64 -13.39 -4.97
N LEU A 25 4.60 -12.13 -5.41
CA LEU A 25 4.88 -11.78 -6.80
C LEU A 25 6.35 -11.97 -7.15
N ILE A 26 7.25 -11.76 -6.19
CA ILE A 26 8.70 -11.94 -6.34
C ILE A 26 9.06 -13.43 -6.19
N GLU A 27 8.58 -14.08 -5.14
CA GLU A 27 8.83 -15.49 -4.83
C GLU A 27 7.51 -16.23 -4.51
N PRO A 28 6.90 -16.90 -5.50
CA PRO A 28 5.60 -17.57 -5.32
C PRO A 28 5.61 -18.77 -4.35
N THR A 29 6.80 -19.32 -4.08
CA THR A 29 7.03 -20.48 -3.21
C THR A 29 7.30 -20.10 -1.75
N LEU A 30 7.35 -18.81 -1.41
CA LEU A 30 7.62 -18.33 -0.07
C LEU A 30 6.45 -18.66 0.88
N TRP A 31 6.57 -19.78 1.59
CA TRP A 31 5.48 -20.36 2.38
C TRP A 31 5.00 -19.42 3.48
N ASP A 32 5.91 -18.75 4.19
CA ASP A 32 5.58 -17.83 5.28
C ASP A 32 4.67 -16.68 4.81
N ALA A 33 4.93 -16.12 3.62
CA ALA A 33 4.11 -15.05 3.07
C ALA A 33 2.72 -15.55 2.67
N ARG A 34 2.58 -16.78 2.18
CA ARG A 34 1.27 -17.39 1.87
C ARG A 34 0.45 -17.57 3.13
N PHE A 35 1.04 -18.21 4.14
CA PHE A 35 0.39 -18.48 5.41
C PHE A 35 -0.01 -17.17 6.12
N ASN A 36 0.91 -16.20 6.20
CA ASN A 36 0.64 -14.93 6.86
C ASN A 36 -0.39 -14.08 6.10
N LEU A 37 -0.44 -14.17 4.76
CA LEU A 37 -1.46 -13.51 3.95
C LEU A 37 -2.86 -14.08 4.24
N GLU A 38 -2.98 -15.41 4.32
CA GLU A 38 -4.24 -16.06 4.67
C GLU A 38 -4.73 -15.62 6.06
N LEU A 39 -3.84 -15.63 7.06
CA LEU A 39 -4.17 -15.17 8.41
C LEU A 39 -4.60 -13.69 8.41
N ALA A 40 -3.88 -12.82 7.71
CA ALA A 40 -4.21 -11.40 7.61
C ALA A 40 -5.57 -11.16 6.93
N LEU A 41 -5.94 -11.97 5.94
CA LEU A 41 -7.24 -11.93 5.27
C LEU A 41 -8.38 -12.37 6.20
N LEU A 42 -8.15 -13.34 7.07
CA LEU A 42 -9.12 -13.75 8.09
C LEU A 42 -9.31 -12.66 9.16
N MET A 43 -8.23 -11.99 9.56
CA MET A 43 -8.27 -10.92 10.56
C MET A 43 -8.98 -9.66 10.06
N ALA A 44 -8.79 -9.30 8.78
CA ALA A 44 -9.42 -8.15 8.16
C ALA A 44 -9.85 -8.50 6.73
N PRO A 45 -11.06 -9.06 6.57
CA PRO A 45 -11.59 -9.44 5.26
C PRO A 45 -11.62 -8.26 4.29
N GLU A 46 -11.17 -8.49 3.07
CA GLU A 46 -11.26 -7.49 2.00
C GLU A 46 -12.62 -7.62 1.30
N SER A 47 -13.28 -6.49 1.04
CA SER A 47 -14.47 -6.51 0.20
C SER A 47 -14.04 -6.73 -1.25
N VAL A 48 -14.52 -7.82 -1.86
CA VAL A 48 -14.37 -8.02 -3.29
C VAL A 48 -15.26 -6.97 -3.95
N ALA A 49 -14.66 -5.86 -4.39
CA ALA A 49 -15.39 -4.84 -5.12
C ALA A 49 -15.86 -5.45 -6.45
N LYS A 50 -17.07 -6.03 -6.45
CA LYS A 50 -17.73 -6.56 -7.65
C LYS A 50 -17.78 -5.45 -8.68
N ASN A 51 -16.95 -5.53 -9.71
CA ASN A 51 -16.97 -4.66 -10.88
C ASN A 51 -17.03 -3.15 -10.59
N LYS A 52 -16.05 -2.60 -9.87
CA LYS A 52 -15.83 -1.16 -9.95
C LYS A 52 -15.20 -0.87 -11.32
N LYS A 53 -16.03 -0.48 -12.31
CA LYS A 53 -15.54 0.00 -13.61
C LYS A 53 -14.46 1.04 -13.32
N TYR A 54 -13.23 0.83 -13.80
CA TYR A 54 -12.15 1.80 -13.68
C TYR A 54 -12.60 3.10 -14.33
N THR A 55 -13.07 4.06 -13.55
CA THR A 55 -13.28 5.42 -14.03
C THR A 55 -11.91 6.08 -13.99
N LYS A 56 -11.37 6.42 -15.15
CA LYS A 56 -10.14 7.23 -15.26
C LYS A 56 -10.28 8.43 -14.31
N ARG A 57 -9.36 8.58 -13.35
CA ARG A 57 -9.29 9.79 -12.52
C ARG A 57 -9.01 10.98 -13.45
N LYS A 58 -9.95 11.92 -13.54
CA LYS A 58 -9.69 13.26 -14.11
C LYS A 58 -8.67 13.93 -13.19
N GLY A 59 -7.40 14.01 -13.59
CA GLY A 59 -6.35 14.65 -12.79
C GLY A 59 -4.94 14.07 -12.94
N ALA A 60 -4.70 13.10 -13.82
CA ALA A 60 -3.34 12.70 -14.21
C ALA A 60 -2.72 13.72 -15.19
N GLU A 61 -2.78 15.01 -14.85
CA GLU A 61 -2.08 16.06 -15.57
C GLU A 61 -0.68 16.16 -14.99
N SER A 62 0.33 15.87 -15.81
CA SER A 62 1.74 16.01 -15.45
C SER A 62 2.05 17.49 -15.21
N VAL A 63 2.14 17.90 -13.94
CA VAL A 63 2.58 19.24 -13.58
C VAL A 63 4.10 19.31 -13.78
N VAL A 64 4.53 19.97 -14.86
CA VAL A 64 5.94 20.27 -15.10
C VAL A 64 6.35 21.40 -14.16
N VAL A 65 7.06 21.07 -13.08
CA VAL A 65 7.62 22.07 -12.18
C VAL A 65 8.96 22.54 -12.74
N LYS A 66 9.05 23.82 -13.12
CA LYS A 66 10.30 24.43 -13.59
C LYS A 66 11.17 24.75 -12.37
N ALA A 67 12.18 23.92 -12.11
CA ALA A 67 13.15 24.18 -11.05
C ALA A 67 13.98 25.44 -11.40
N VAL A 68 13.90 26.47 -10.56
CA VAL A 68 14.74 27.66 -10.68
C VAL A 68 15.88 27.51 -9.68
N GLY A 69 17.08 27.21 -10.17
CA GLY A 69 18.26 27.03 -9.33
C GLY A 69 18.73 28.35 -8.74
N PHE A 70 18.80 28.43 -7.41
CA PHE A 70 19.39 29.55 -6.69
C PHE A 70 20.88 29.24 -6.45
N ARG A 71 21.79 30.09 -6.94
CA ARG A 71 23.22 29.98 -6.64
C ARG A 71 23.46 30.59 -5.26
N VAL A 72 23.90 29.75 -4.32
CA VAL A 72 24.39 30.20 -3.01
C VAL A 72 25.92 30.17 -3.09
N ASP A 73 26.56 31.34 -3.09
CA ASP A 73 27.98 31.42 -2.78
C ASP A 73 28.16 31.29 -1.27
N LEU A 74 28.94 30.29 -0.85
CA LEU A 74 29.36 30.14 0.55
C LEU A 74 30.71 30.84 0.75
N PRO A 75 30.92 31.52 1.91
CA PRO A 75 32.18 32.14 2.28
C PRO A 75 33.27 31.12 2.66
#